data_AF-A0A0M2NJI3-F1
#
_entry.id   AF-A0A0M2NJI3-F1
#
_cell.length_a   1.000
_cell.length_b   1.000
_cell.length_c   1.000
_cell.angle_alpha   90.00
_cell.angle_beta   90.00
_cell.angle_gamma   90.00
#
_symmetry.space_group_name_H-M   'P 1'
#
loop_
_entity.id
_entity.type
_entity.pdbx_description
1 polymer ?
#
loop_
_entity_poly.entity_id
_entity_poly.type
_entity_poly.pdbx_seq_one_letter_code
_entity_poly.pdbx_strand_id
1 'polypeptide(L)' 'METEKDTKKKATFVIQVQYRQNATWQGQVVWSEKNERKPFRSELELIKLIDSATEQSGI' A
#
# COMPACT_ATOMS: atom_id res chain seq x y z
N MET A 1 -27.78 -17.30 -9.22
CA MET A 1 -26.88 -16.33 -9.85
C MET A 1 -25.64 -16.29 -9.00
N GLU A 2 -24.65 -17.09 -9.38
CA GLU A 2 -23.39 -17.24 -8.65
C GLU A 2 -22.50 -16.07 -9.08
N THR A 3 -22.15 -15.19 -8.15
CA THR A 3 -21.30 -14.04 -8.46
C THR A 3 -19.87 -14.55 -8.67
N GLU A 4 -19.42 -14.53 -9.92
CA GLU A 4 -18.01 -14.70 -10.30
C GLU A 4 -17.14 -13.76 -9.46
N LYS A 5 -16.41 -14.34 -8.50
CA LYS A 5 -15.31 -13.65 -7.84
C LYS A 5 -14.20 -13.51 -8.87
N ASP A 6 -14.15 -12.36 -9.52
CA ASP A 6 -13.00 -11.90 -10.28
C ASP A 6 -11.78 -11.91 -9.34
N THR A 7 -11.02 -13.00 -9.37
CA THR A 7 -9.76 -13.16 -8.65
C THR A 7 -8.64 -12.44 -9.39
N LYS A 8 -8.85 -11.18 -9.79
CA LYS A 8 -7.72 -10.29 -10.03
C LYS A 8 -7.00 -10.16 -8.71
N LYS A 9 -5.71 -10.52 -8.67
CA LYS A 9 -4.87 -10.44 -7.47
C LYS A 9 -4.95 -9.01 -6.92
N LYS A 10 -5.69 -8.83 -5.82
CA LYS A 10 -5.89 -7.51 -5.22
C LYS A 10 -4.66 -7.18 -4.38
N ALA A 11 -3.91 -6.16 -4.81
CA ALA A 11 -2.84 -5.60 -4.01
C ALA A 11 -3.40 -5.02 -2.70
N THR A 12 -3.11 -5.70 -1.58
CA THR A 12 -3.61 -5.32 -0.26
C THR A 12 -2.51 -4.65 0.55
N PHE A 13 -2.73 -3.38 0.91
CA PHE A 13 -1.81 -2.57 1.67
C PHE A 13 -2.41 -2.20 3.03
N VAL A 14 -1.64 -2.40 4.10
CA VAL A 14 -1.99 -1.97 5.46
C VAL A 14 -1.12 -0.77 5.81
N ILE A 15 -1.75 0.38 6.06
CA ILE A 15 -1.05 1.63 6.37
C ILE A 15 -1.18 1.89 7.87
N GLN A 16 -0.06 1.91 8.58
CA GLN A 16 0.01 2.28 9.99
C GLN A 16 0.61 3.68 10.11
N VAL A 17 -0.25 4.67 10.36
CA VAL A 17 0.16 6.05 10.64
C VAL A 17 0.63 6.13 12.09
N GLN A 18 1.91 6.47 12.30
CA GLN A 18 2.49 6.62 13.63
C GLN A 18 2.50 8.07 14.08
N TYR A 19 2.71 9.00 13.13
CA TYR A 19 2.81 10.42 13.40
C TYR A 19 2.09 11.22 12.33
N ARG A 20 1.61 12.40 12.73
CA ARG A 20 1.12 13.44 11.83
C ARG A 20 1.77 14.76 12.20
N GLN A 21 2.89 15.06 11.55
CA GLN A 21 3.62 16.32 11.74
C GLN A 21 3.74 17.05 10.41
N ASN A 22 3.80 18.39 10.44
CA ASN A 22 3.92 19.24 9.25
C ASN A 22 2.85 18.96 8.18
N ALA A 23 1.61 18.75 8.64
CA ALA A 23 0.46 18.39 7.80
C ALA A 23 0.61 17.08 7.00
N THR A 24 1.67 16.29 7.19
CA THR A 24 1.87 15.03 6.46
C THR A 24 1.81 13.80 7.36
N TRP A 25 1.47 12.66 6.78
CA TRP A 25 1.44 11.37 7.48
C TRP A 25 2.82 10.73 7.45
N GLN A 26 3.26 10.23 8.60
CA GLN A 26 4.47 9.42 8.71
C GLN A 26 4.14 8.10 9.40
N GLY A 27 4.75 7.02 8.93
CA GLY A 27 4.38 5.70 9.38
C GLY A 27 5.07 4.60 8.60
N GLN A 28 4.36 3.50 8.46
CA GLN A 28 4.83 2.33 7.74
C GLN A 28 3.66 1.70 6.97
N VAL A 29 3.95 1.24 5.76
CA VAL A 29 3.03 0.51 4.89
C VAL A 29 3.49 -0.93 4.81
N VAL A 30 2.54 -1.86 4.91
CA VAL A 30 2.76 -3.30 4.80
C VAL A 30 2.00 -3.81 3.59
N TRP A 31 2.72 -4.39 2.64
CA TRP A 31 2.13 -5.09 1.52
C TRP A 31 1.89 -6.54 1.92
N SER A 32 0.61 -6.91 2.05
CA SER A 32 0.21 -8.22 2.58
C SER A 32 0.62 -9.38 1.66
N GLU A 33 0.65 -9.19 0.35
CA GLU A 33 0.98 -10.27 -0.59
C GLU A 33 2.47 -10.59 -0.63
N LYS A 34 3.33 -9.57 -0.50
CA LYS A 34 4.79 -9.76 -0.43
C LYS A 34 5.32 -9.86 1.00
N ASN A 35 4.45 -9.71 2.00
CA ASN A 35 4.81 -9.56 3.41
C ASN A 35 5.92 -8.51 3.62
N GLU A 36 5.93 -7.48 2.76
CA GLU A 36 6.97 -6.46 2.73
C GLU A 36 6.52 -5.24 3.52
N ARG A 37 7.40 -4.73 4.39
CA ARG A 37 7.13 -3.56 5.23
C ARG A 37 8.07 -2.43 4.83
N LYS A 38 7.52 -1.26 4.52
CA LYS A 38 8.31 -0.08 4.15
C LYS A 38 7.87 1.13 4.98
N PRO A 39 8.82 1.85 5.62
CA PRO A 39 8.50 3.10 6.28
C PRO A 39 8.19 4.18 5.24
N PHE A 40 7.32 5.11 5.58
CA PHE A 40 7.08 6.33 4.82
C PHE A 40 7.15 7.57 5.70
N ARG A 41 7.72 8.65 5.18
CA ARG A 41 7.95 9.93 5.87
C ARG A 41 7.08 11.07 5.33
N SER A 42 6.31 10.82 4.27
CA SER A 42 5.33 11.76 3.73
C SER A 42 4.23 11.03 2.95
N GLU A 43 3.12 11.72 2.71
CA GLU A 43 2.02 11.24 1.85
C GLU A 43 2.50 10.92 0.43
N LEU A 44 3.39 11.73 -0.15
CA LEU A 44 3.95 11.48 -1.49
C LEU A 44 4.83 10.22 -1.51
N GLU A 45 5.60 9.98 -0.45
CA GLU A 45 6.40 8.76 -0.33
C GLU A 45 5.51 7.52 -0.22
N LEU A 46 4.41 7.60 0.54
CA LEU A 46 3.41 6.54 0.60
C LEU A 46 2.80 6.24 -0.78
N ILE A 47 2.41 7.27 -1.54
CA ILE A 47 1.85 7.10 -2.88
C ILE A 47 2.86 6.42 -3.81
N LYS A 48 4.13 6.87 -3.81
CA LYS A 48 5.21 6.25 -4.61
C LYS A 48 5.42 4.78 -4.23
N LEU A 49 5.36 4.44 -2.94
CA LEU A 49 5.51 3.07 -2.47
C LEU A 49 4.38 2.16 -2.99
N ILE A 50 3.15 2.66 -3.02
CA ILE A 50 2.00 1.93 -3.57
C ILE A 50 2.13 1.81 -5.09
N ASP A 51 2.46 2.90 -5.78
CA ASP A 51 2.64 2.96 -7.23
C ASP A 51 3.71 1.96 -7.71
N SER A 52 4.89 1.98 -7.09
CA SER A 52 5.96 1.01 -7.37
C SER A 52 5.57 -0.43 -7.04
N ALA A 53 4.70 -0.65 -6.05
CA ALA A 53 4.19 -1.99 -5.74
C ALA A 53 3.18 -2.46 -6.79
N THR A 54 2.34 -1.57 -7.32
CA THR A 54 1.37 -1.88 -8.38
C THR A 54 2.04 -2.13 -9.73
N GLU A 55 3.07 -1.37 -10.10
CA GLU A 55 3.87 -1.62 -11.31
C GLU A 55 4.56 -2.98 -11.27
N GLN A 56 5.05 -3.39 -10.09
CA GLN A 56 5.65 -4.73 -9.91
C GLN A 56 4.65 -5.88 -9.93
N SER A 57 3.36 -5.60 -9.70
CA SER A 57 2.31 -6.64 -9.69
C SER A 57 1.70 -6.93 -11.05
N GLY A 58 2.04 -6.16 -12.10
CA GLY A 58 1.66 -6.44 -13.48
C GLY A 58 0.17 -6.79 -13.64
N ILE A 59 -0.71 -5.91 -13.16
CA ILE A 59 -2.14 -5.91 -13.50
C ILE A 59 -2.34 -5.09 -14.77
#